data_AF-A0A432FU98-F1
#
_entry.id   AF-A0A432FU98-F1
#
_cell.length_a   1.000
_cell.length_b   1.000
_cell.length_c   1.000
_cell.angle_alpha   90.00
_cell.angle_beta   90.00
_cell.angle_gamma   90.00
#
_symmetry.space_group_name_H-M   'P 1'
#
loop_
_entity.id
_entity.type
_entity.pdbx_description
1 polymer ?
#
loop_
_entity_poly.entity_id
_entity_poly.type
_entity_poly.pdbx_seq_one_letter_code
_entity_poly.pdbx_strand_id
1 'polypeptide(L)' 'MKKTTLLYSAFFATLLLLSGCGGGGAKVQSSVTTTTMGQELQDLEESYKKGLLTEDEYKKARKAILKRYQ' A
#
# COMPACT_ATOMS: atom_id res chain seq x y z
N MET A 1 -43.52 -35.40 -7.44
CA MET A 1 -43.38 -34.11 -6.73
C MET A 1 -42.57 -34.28 -5.44
N LYS A 2 -41.23 -34.48 -5.49
CA LYS A 2 -40.36 -34.57 -4.28
C LYS A 2 -38.89 -34.14 -4.50
N LYS A 3 -38.49 -33.75 -5.72
CA LYS A 3 -37.08 -33.41 -6.04
C LYS A 3 -36.71 -31.95 -5.75
N THR A 4 -37.71 -31.07 -5.60
CA THR A 4 -37.52 -29.64 -5.33
C THR A 4 -37.20 -29.34 -3.87
N THR A 5 -37.53 -30.24 -2.94
CA THR A 5 -37.27 -30.08 -1.50
C THR A 5 -35.82 -30.43 -1.11
N LEU A 6 -35.16 -31.33 -1.84
CA LEU A 6 -33.77 -31.74 -1.58
C LEU A 6 -32.72 -30.73 -2.05
N LEU A 7 -33.07 -29.85 -2.98
CA LEU A 7 -32.16 -28.80 -3.47
C LEU A 7 -32.14 -27.56 -2.55
N TYR A 8 -33.18 -27.38 -1.73
CA TYR A 8 -33.30 -26.20 -0.86
C TYR A 8 -32.49 -26.32 0.44
N SER A 9 -32.24 -27.55 0.93
CA SER A 9 -31.45 -27.77 2.16
C SER A 9 -29.94 -27.64 1.95
N ALA A 10 -29.46 -27.70 0.70
CA ALA A 10 -28.04 -27.51 0.37
C ALA A 10 -27.65 -26.03 0.22
N PHE A 11 -28.62 -25.13 0.03
CA PHE A 11 -28.35 -23.71 -0.19
C PHE A 11 -28.20 -22.90 1.11
N PHE A 12 -28.68 -23.43 2.23
CA PHE A 12 -28.66 -22.72 3.52
C PHE A 12 -27.37 -22.93 4.32
N ALA A 13 -26.54 -23.91 3.96
CA ALA A 13 -25.32 -24.26 4.70
C ALA A 13 -24.09 -23.40 4.32
N THR A 14 -24.12 -22.71 3.18
CA THR A 14 -22.96 -21.98 2.64
C THR A 14 -22.82 -20.54 3.17
N LEU A 15 -23.83 -20.01 3.85
CA LEU A 15 -23.85 -18.62 4.34
C LEU A 15 -23.10 -18.41 5.68
N LEU A 16 -22.85 -19.48 6.44
CA LEU A 16 -22.18 -19.38 7.75
C LEU A 16 -20.65 -19.38 7.69
N LEU A 17 -20.06 -19.73 6.54
CA LEU A 17 -18.60 -19.70 6.35
C LEU A 17 -18.06 -18.30 6.00
N LEU A 18 -18.92 -17.33 5.67
CA LEU A 18 -18.47 -15.97 5.31
C LEU A 18 -18.50 -14.97 6.48
N SER A 19 -19.10 -15.34 7.61
CA SER A 19 -19.10 -14.53 8.86
C SER A 19 -17.79 -14.62 9.66
N GLY A 20 -16.77 -15.32 9.13
CA GLY A 20 -15.52 -15.65 9.83
C GLY A 20 -14.25 -14.92 9.35
N CYS A 21 -14.35 -13.82 8.60
CA CYS A 21 -13.20 -12.92 8.39
C CYS A 21 -13.47 -11.56 9.07
N GLY A 22 -13.61 -11.62 10.39
CA GLY A 22 -13.59 -10.46 11.26
C GLY A 22 -12.18 -10.19 11.74
N GLY A 23 -11.76 -8.93 11.69
CA GLY A 23 -10.67 -8.42 12.51
C GLY A 23 -9.51 -7.85 11.72
N GLY A 24 -9.37 -6.52 11.78
CA GLY A 24 -8.11 -5.87 11.44
C GLY A 24 -8.27 -4.59 10.64
N GLY A 25 -8.97 -3.60 11.19
CA GLY A 25 -8.84 -2.20 10.79
C GLY A 25 -7.46 -1.62 11.13
N ALA A 26 -6.39 -2.36 10.86
CA ALA A 26 -5.07 -1.80 10.82
C ALA A 26 -5.03 -0.94 9.56
N LYS A 27 -5.01 0.38 9.72
CA LYS A 27 -4.58 1.29 8.67
C LYS A 27 -3.09 1.04 8.49
N VAL A 28 -2.77 -0.05 7.80
CA VAL A 28 -1.40 -0.40 7.45
C VAL A 28 -0.97 0.66 6.44
N GLN A 29 -0.39 1.75 6.96
CA GLN A 29 0.52 2.59 6.18
C GLN A 29 1.78 1.76 5.95
N SER A 30 1.65 0.73 5.13
CA SER A 30 2.81 0.10 4.50
C SER A 30 3.31 1.14 3.52
N SER A 31 4.14 2.06 4.00
CA SER A 31 5.13 2.70 3.13
C SER A 31 6.08 1.58 2.70
N VAL A 32 5.65 0.81 1.70
CA VAL A 32 6.55 -0.05 0.93
C VAL A 32 7.37 0.90 0.09
N THR A 33 8.37 1.52 0.71
CA THR A 33 9.38 2.27 -0.03
C THR A 33 10.23 1.21 -0.74
N THR A 34 9.89 0.92 -1.99
CA THR A 34 10.63 -0.01 -2.86
C THR A 34 11.98 0.56 -3.29
N THR A 35 12.23 1.83 -2.99
CA THR A 35 13.43 2.58 -3.31
C THR A 35 14.39 2.63 -2.13
N THR A 36 15.67 2.52 -2.44
CA THR A 36 16.72 2.76 -1.43
C THR A 36 16.96 4.25 -1.27
N MET A 37 17.49 4.66 -0.11
CA MET A 37 17.88 6.06 0.12
C MET A 37 18.81 6.58 -0.97
N GLY A 38 19.75 5.75 -1.44
CA GLY A 38 20.70 6.11 -2.49
C GLY A 38 20.02 6.44 -3.82
N GLN A 39 19.03 5.65 -4.22
CA GLN A 39 18.26 5.89 -5.45
C GLN A 39 17.50 7.22 -5.37
N GLU A 40 16.81 7.48 -4.26
CA GLU A 40 16.06 8.74 -4.09
C GLU A 40 16.96 9.97 -4.10
N LEU A 41 18.16 9.87 -3.53
CA LEU A 41 19.15 10.93 -3.55
C LEU A 41 19.72 11.16 -4.96
N GLN A 42 19.96 10.08 -5.71
CA GLN A 42 20.45 10.16 -7.08
C GLN A 42 19.40 10.82 -8.00
N ASP A 43 18.14 10.39 -7.91
CA ASP A 43 17.05 10.95 -8.72
C ASP A 43 16.82 12.43 -8.41
N LEU A 44 16.95 12.81 -7.13
CA LEU A 44 16.88 14.20 -6.71
C LEU A 44 18.02 15.05 -7.29
N GLU A 45 19.25 14.53 -7.27
CA GLU A 45 20.43 15.18 -7.85
C GLU A 45 20.30 15.37 -9.36
N GLU A 46 19.82 14.35 -10.07
CA GLU A 46 19.57 14.44 -11.51
C GLU A 46 18.52 15.50 -11.83
N SER A 47 17.44 15.56 -11.05
CA SER A 47 16.37 16.53 -11.24
C SER A 47 16.87 17.97 -11.05
N TYR A 48 17.72 18.20 -10.04
CA TYR A 48 18.39 19.49 -9.84
C TYR A 48 19.30 19.86 -11.02
N LYS A 49 20.14 18.92 -11.49
CA LYS A 49 21.01 19.13 -12.66
C LYS A 49 20.26 19.43 -13.94
N LYS A 50 19.07 18.84 -14.10
CA LYS A 50 18.15 19.10 -15.23
C LYS A 50 17.44 20.44 -15.10
N GLY A 51 17.66 21.20 -14.02
CA GLY A 51 17.01 22.49 -13.76
C GLY A 51 15.53 22.35 -13.39
N LEU A 52 15.09 21.16 -13.01
CA LEU A 52 13.69 20.89 -12.63
C LEU A 52 13.37 21.37 -11.21
N LEU A 53 14.41 21.66 -10.42
CA LEU A 53 14.32 22.08 -9.03
C LEU A 53 15.25 23.26 -8.80
N THR A 54 14.81 24.18 -7.95
CA THR A 54 15.69 25.21 -7.39
C THR A 54 16.62 24.62 -6.33
N GLU A 55 17.70 25.33 -6.01
CA GLU A 55 18.66 24.90 -4.98
C GLU A 55 17.98 24.70 -3.60
N ASP A 56 17.02 25.55 -3.27
CA ASP A 56 16.28 25.47 -2.01
C ASP A 56 15.37 24.23 -1.96
N GLU A 57 14.70 23.90 -3.05
CA GLU A 57 13.87 22.69 -3.16
C GLU A 57 14.73 21.43 -3.07
N TYR A 58 15.87 21.42 -3.76
CA TYR A 58 16.85 20.35 -3.66
C TYR A 58 17.31 20.13 -2.22
N LYS A 59 17.73 21.18 -1.51
CA LYS A 59 18.19 21.07 -0.12
C LYS A 59 17.10 20.57 0.82
N LYS A 60 15.87 21.08 0.67
CA LYS A 60 14.71 20.65 1.47
C LYS A 60 14.40 19.17 1.23
N ALA A 61 14.32 18.76 -0.03
CA ALA A 61 14.04 17.37 -0.40
C ALA A 61 15.15 16.43 0.09
N ARG A 62 16.42 16.80 -0.08
CA ARG A 62 17.57 16.03 0.39
C ARG A 62 17.53 15.80 1.90
N LYS A 63 17.22 16.85 2.67
CA LYS A 63 17.06 16.74 4.13
C LYS A 63 15.86 15.86 4.51
N ALA A 64 14.76 15.96 3.77
CA ALA A 64 13.58 15.12 4.00
C ALA A 64 13.86 13.64 3.71
N ILE A 65 14.60 13.33 2.64
CA ILE A 65 15.05 11.96 2.33
C ILE A 65 15.91 11.44 3.48
N LEU A 66 16.98 12.15 3.85
CA LEU A 66 17.89 11.72 4.93
C LEU A 66 17.15 11.48 6.25
N LYS A 67 16.19 12.35 6.61
CA LYS A 67 15.41 12.21 7.84
C LYS A 67 14.50 10.98 7.85
N ARG A 68 14.11 10.42 6.70
CA ARG A 68 13.32 9.18 6.65
C ARG A 68 14.14 7.93 6.98
N TYR A 69 15.47 8.00 6.85
CA TYR A 69 16.39 6.87 7.03
C TYR A 69 17.28 7.01 8.29
N GLN A 70 17.12 8.09 9.07
CA GLN A 70 17.72 8.26 10.40
C GLN A 70 16.74 7.86 11.48
#